data_AF-W2F1A0-F1
#
_entry.id   AF-W2F1A0-F1
#
_cell.length_a   1.000
_cell.length_b   1.000
_cell.length_c   1.000
_cell.angle_alpha   90.00
_cell.angle_beta   90.00
_cell.angle_gamma   90.00
#
_symmetry.space_group_name_H-M   'P 1'
#
loop_
_entity.id
_entity.type
_entity.pdbx_description
1 polymer ?
#
loop_
_entity_poly.entity_id
_entity_poly.type
_entity_poly.pdbx_seq_one_letter_code
_entity_poly.pdbx_strand_id
1 'polypeptide(L)'
;MKLVYKILAYLVAVEVAVQASMVVLADAGLGKWVEQGGVLDKAAMESDASPFPEVVGFMVHGINGMMIIPVIALLLLISSFFTRLPGAVKAAGLVVLLVVVQVSLGLLGHEISALGALHGVNALLLFSAAVYAARRGRAAAVSAPAQPQARVGTAG
;
A
#
# COMPACT_ATOMS: atom_id res chain seq x y z
N MET A 1 11.28 -8.77 -16.05
CA MET A 1 10.69 -8.67 -14.69
C MET A 1 10.99 -7.36 -13.94
N LYS A 2 12.03 -6.57 -14.29
CA LYS A 2 12.28 -5.28 -13.60
C LYS A 2 11.10 -4.29 -13.67
N LEU A 3 10.49 -4.13 -14.84
CA LEU A 3 9.32 -3.25 -15.02
C LEU A 3 8.12 -3.76 -14.22
N VAL A 4 7.79 -5.05 -14.37
CA VAL A 4 6.71 -5.72 -13.62
C VAL A 4 6.86 -5.53 -12.12
N TYR A 5 8.05 -5.79 -11.57
CA TYR A 5 8.35 -5.56 -10.15
C TYR A 5 8.10 -4.11 -9.73
N LYS A 6 8.53 -3.13 -10.53
CA LYS A 6 8.31 -1.71 -10.21
C LYS A 6 6.84 -1.32 -10.27
N ILE A 7 6.11 -1.80 -11.28
CA ILE A 7 4.66 -1.56 -11.40
C ILE A 7 3.94 -2.16 -10.21
N LEU A 8 4.20 -3.43 -9.87
CA LEU A 8 3.58 -4.09 -8.72
C LEU A 8 3.89 -3.35 -7.40
N ALA A 9 5.13 -2.90 -7.21
CA ALA A 9 5.48 -2.13 -6.03
C ALA A 9 4.76 -0.76 -5.96
N TYR A 10 4.61 -0.06 -7.09
CA TYR A 10 3.81 1.17 -7.14
C TYR A 10 2.33 0.90 -6.94
N LEU A 11 1.79 -0.21 -7.46
CA LEU A 11 0.41 -0.60 -7.25
C LEU A 11 0.12 -0.82 -5.76
N VAL A 12 0.98 -1.53 -5.01
CA VAL A 12 0.81 -1.65 -3.55
C VAL A 12 0.73 -0.27 -2.88
N ALA A 13 1.61 0.68 -3.25
CA ALA A 13 1.59 2.01 -2.68
C ALA A 13 0.29 2.78 -3.02
N VAL A 14 -0.17 2.70 -4.28
CA VAL A 14 -1.43 3.32 -4.71
C VAL A 14 -2.61 2.71 -3.99
N GLU A 15 -2.66 1.37 -3.87
CA GLU A 15 -3.74 0.67 -3.16
C GLU A 15 -3.83 1.12 -1.70
N VAL A 16 -2.71 1.23 -0.99
CA VAL A 16 -2.70 1.75 0.39
C VAL A 16 -3.22 3.18 0.46
N ALA A 17 -2.84 4.05 -0.49
CA ALA A 17 -3.32 5.43 -0.54
C ALA A 17 -4.83 5.52 -0.82
N VAL A 18 -5.33 4.71 -1.76
CA VAL A 18 -6.77 4.57 -2.04
C VAL A 18 -7.48 4.12 -0.77
N GLN A 19 -6.96 3.10 -0.09
CA GLN A 19 -7.54 2.59 1.14
C GLN A 19 -7.68 3.67 2.22
N ALA A 20 -6.61 4.45 2.45
CA ALA A 20 -6.63 5.55 3.41
C ALA A 20 -7.66 6.63 3.01
N SER A 21 -7.72 6.99 1.73
CA SER A 21 -8.70 7.98 1.25
C SER A 21 -10.15 7.51 1.41
N MET A 22 -10.42 6.23 1.17
CA MET A 22 -11.77 5.66 1.26
C MET A 22 -12.27 5.54 2.70
N VAL A 23 -11.37 5.24 3.66
CA VAL A 23 -11.73 5.29 5.09
C VAL A 23 -12.07 6.71 5.51
N VAL A 24 -11.28 7.70 5.10
CA VAL A 24 -11.55 9.11 5.45
C VAL A 24 -12.86 9.60 4.80
N LEU A 25 -13.16 9.18 3.57
CA LEU A 25 -14.45 9.46 2.93
C LEU A 25 -15.62 8.87 3.74
N ALA A 26 -15.50 7.60 4.15
CA ALA A 26 -16.53 6.93 4.95
C ALA A 26 -16.70 7.57 6.34
N ASP A 27 -15.59 7.93 6.99
CA ASP A 27 -15.58 8.60 8.30
C ASP A 27 -16.24 10.00 8.23
N ALA A 28 -15.89 10.81 7.22
CA ALA A 28 -16.52 12.11 6.99
C ALA A 28 -18.02 11.99 6.65
N GLY A 29 -18.39 11.01 5.83
CA GLY A 29 -19.79 10.71 5.50
C GLY A 29 -20.58 10.26 6.73
N LEU A 30 -19.99 9.43 7.57
CA LEU A 30 -20.55 9.00 8.85
C LEU A 30 -20.81 10.19 9.78
N GLY A 31 -19.85 11.11 9.92
CA GLY A 31 -20.03 12.33 10.71
C GLY A 31 -21.24 13.14 10.24
N LYS A 32 -21.33 13.39 8.93
CA LYS A 32 -22.48 14.10 8.33
C LYS A 32 -23.81 13.38 8.52
N TRP A 33 -23.82 12.05 8.41
CA TRP A 33 -25.02 11.25 8.61
C TRP A 33 -25.50 11.29 10.08
N VAL A 34 -24.58 11.22 11.03
CA VAL A 34 -24.87 11.36 12.46
C VAL A 34 -25.43 12.74 12.79
N GLU A 35 -24.88 13.82 12.21
CA GLU A 35 -25.41 15.18 12.36
C GLU A 35 -26.87 15.31 11.89
N GLN A 36 -27.31 14.44 10.98
CA GLN A 36 -28.68 14.39 10.46
C GLN A 36 -29.61 13.47 11.27
N GLY A 37 -29.13 12.92 12.39
CA GLY A 37 -29.88 12.00 13.25
C GLY A 37 -29.68 10.52 12.91
N GLY A 38 -28.73 10.20 12.03
CA GLY A 38 -28.32 8.82 11.77
C GLY A 38 -27.65 8.16 12.97
N VAL A 39 -27.78 6.84 13.10
CA VAL A 39 -27.17 6.05 14.17
C VAL A 39 -26.49 4.83 13.57
N LEU A 40 -25.15 4.78 13.67
CA LEU A 40 -24.39 3.61 13.22
C LEU A 40 -24.39 2.53 14.30
N ASP A 41 -25.32 1.59 14.17
CA ASP A 41 -25.34 0.36 14.95
C ASP A 41 -25.19 -0.87 14.04
N LYS A 42 -25.24 -2.06 14.65
CA LYS A 42 -25.15 -3.31 13.92
C LYS A 42 -26.30 -3.48 12.92
N ALA A 43 -27.51 -3.07 13.27
CA ALA A 43 -28.68 -3.19 12.40
C ALA A 43 -28.54 -2.30 11.16
N ALA A 44 -28.00 -1.09 11.32
CA ALA A 44 -27.68 -0.19 10.21
C ALA A 44 -26.60 -0.77 9.28
N MET A 45 -25.62 -1.50 9.82
CA MET A 45 -24.54 -2.13 9.03
C MET A 45 -24.94 -3.40 8.30
N GLU A 46 -25.91 -4.15 8.84
CA GLU A 46 -26.43 -5.37 8.23
C GLU A 46 -27.70 -5.15 7.39
N SER A 47 -28.16 -3.89 7.27
CA SER A 47 -29.33 -3.50 6.50
C SER A 47 -29.08 -3.55 4.99
N ASP A 48 -30.03 -4.10 4.23
CA ASP A 48 -30.04 -4.03 2.76
C ASP A 48 -30.25 -2.60 2.24
N ALA A 49 -30.86 -1.73 3.05
CA ALA A 49 -30.88 -0.30 2.79
C ALA A 49 -29.55 0.30 3.23
N SER A 50 -28.74 0.78 2.28
CA SER A 50 -27.49 1.51 2.56
C SER A 50 -27.84 2.84 3.24
N PRO A 51 -27.66 2.98 4.57
CA PRO A 51 -28.24 4.09 5.33
C PRO A 51 -27.53 5.42 5.06
N PHE A 52 -26.27 5.35 4.58
CA PHE A 52 -25.55 6.46 3.98
C PHE A 52 -24.69 5.96 2.80
N PRO A 53 -24.49 6.76 1.74
CA PRO A 53 -23.75 6.32 0.54
C PRO A 53 -22.27 5.99 0.78
N GLU A 54 -21.60 6.73 1.67
CA GLU A 54 -20.16 6.63 1.88
C GLU A 54 -19.72 5.37 2.65
N VAL A 55 -20.65 4.53 3.12
CA VAL A 55 -20.36 3.22 3.74
C VAL A 55 -19.51 2.33 2.85
N VAL A 56 -19.63 2.52 1.53
CA VAL A 56 -18.80 1.87 0.51
C VAL A 56 -17.30 2.09 0.75
N GLY A 57 -16.89 3.19 1.38
CA GLY A 57 -15.50 3.45 1.72
C GLY A 57 -14.93 2.45 2.73
N PHE A 58 -15.71 2.05 3.75
CA PHE A 58 -15.34 0.98 4.68
C PHE A 58 -15.27 -0.38 3.97
N MET A 59 -16.21 -0.67 3.07
CA MET A 59 -16.22 -1.91 2.29
C MET A 59 -15.00 -2.01 1.37
N VAL A 60 -14.68 -0.94 0.64
CA VAL A 60 -13.50 -0.86 -0.22
C VAL A 60 -12.22 -0.99 0.60
N HIS A 61 -12.15 -0.34 1.77
CA HIS A 61 -11.01 -0.50 2.68
C HIS A 61 -10.78 -1.97 3.05
N GLY A 62 -11.83 -2.66 3.51
CA GLY A 62 -11.76 -4.06 3.93
C GLY A 62 -11.37 -5.00 2.78
N ILE A 63 -12.08 -4.94 1.64
CA ILE A 63 -11.82 -5.82 0.49
C ILE A 63 -10.42 -5.60 -0.08
N ASN A 64 -10.01 -4.34 -0.24
CA ASN A 64 -8.69 -4.02 -0.76
C ASN A 64 -7.58 -4.53 0.17
N GLY A 65 -7.71 -4.31 1.47
CA GLY A 65 -6.72 -4.70 2.47
C GLY A 65 -6.60 -6.20 2.68
N MET A 66 -7.72 -6.92 2.63
CA MET A 66 -7.77 -8.36 2.88
C MET A 66 -7.46 -9.21 1.65
N MET A 67 -7.73 -8.70 0.44
CA MET A 67 -7.66 -9.50 -0.78
C MET A 67 -6.68 -8.94 -1.81
N ILE A 68 -6.87 -7.68 -2.23
CA ILE A 68 -6.16 -7.12 -3.39
C ILE A 68 -4.69 -6.85 -3.05
N ILE A 69 -4.40 -6.14 -1.96
CA ILE A 69 -3.02 -5.85 -1.53
C ILE A 69 -2.22 -7.15 -1.29
N PRO A 70 -2.72 -8.17 -0.57
CA PRO A 70 -2.01 -9.44 -0.40
C PRO A 70 -1.66 -10.13 -1.72
N VAL A 71 -2.59 -10.19 -2.67
CA VAL A 71 -2.34 -10.79 -3.99
C VAL A 71 -1.23 -10.04 -4.73
N ILE A 72 -1.30 -8.70 -4.78
CA ILE A 72 -0.28 -7.88 -5.45
C ILE A 72 1.08 -8.01 -4.75
N ALA A 73 1.12 -8.07 -3.42
CA ALA A 73 2.35 -8.25 -2.65
C ALA A 73 3.01 -9.62 -2.90
N LEU A 74 2.22 -10.69 -3.05
CA LEU A 74 2.73 -12.01 -3.44
C LEU A 74 3.27 -11.99 -4.87
N LEU A 75 2.55 -11.37 -5.82
CA LEU A 75 3.05 -11.19 -7.18
C LEU A 75 4.34 -10.36 -7.22
N LEU A 76 4.45 -9.32 -6.38
CA LEU A 76 5.66 -8.53 -6.21
C LEU A 76 6.82 -9.42 -5.75
N LEU A 77 6.61 -10.24 -4.71
CA LEU A 77 7.61 -11.17 -4.21
C LEU A 77 8.04 -12.18 -5.27
N ILE A 78 7.09 -12.81 -5.97
CA ILE A 78 7.38 -13.72 -7.08
C ILE A 78 8.22 -13.01 -8.15
N SER A 79 7.80 -11.82 -8.58
CA SER A 79 8.51 -11.05 -9.61
C SER A 79 9.94 -10.69 -9.19
N SER A 80 10.18 -10.48 -7.89
CA SER A 80 11.45 -10.01 -7.32
C SER A 80 12.62 -10.96 -7.60
N PHE A 81 12.38 -12.28 -7.59
CA PHE A 81 13.36 -13.33 -7.87
C PHE A 81 13.93 -13.25 -9.29
N PHE A 82 13.16 -12.69 -10.23
CA PHE A 82 13.52 -12.63 -11.64
C PHE A 82 14.05 -11.26 -12.09
N THR A 83 14.09 -10.26 -11.20
CA THR A 83 14.51 -8.89 -11.56
C THR A 83 16.02 -8.74 -11.75
N ARG A 84 16.82 -9.60 -11.11
CA ARG A 84 18.28 -9.47 -10.96
C ARG A 84 18.72 -8.12 -10.33
N LEU A 85 17.81 -7.42 -9.64
CA LEU A 85 18.13 -6.19 -8.91
C LEU A 85 18.65 -6.55 -7.51
N PRO A 86 19.82 -6.03 -7.10
CA PRO A 86 20.38 -6.31 -5.79
C PRO A 86 19.38 -6.03 -4.66
N GLY A 87 19.12 -7.07 -3.85
CA GLY A 87 18.22 -7.04 -2.71
C GLY A 87 16.73 -6.83 -2.99
N ALA A 88 16.26 -6.94 -4.25
CA ALA A 88 14.83 -6.83 -4.57
C ALA A 88 13.96 -7.81 -3.77
N VAL A 89 14.45 -9.04 -3.57
CA VAL A 89 13.79 -10.05 -2.74
C VAL A 89 13.64 -9.58 -1.29
N LYS A 90 14.66 -8.94 -0.71
CA LYS A 90 14.57 -8.40 0.67
C LYS A 90 13.52 -7.29 0.79
N ALA A 91 13.46 -6.39 -0.20
CA ALA A 91 12.47 -5.31 -0.21
C ALA A 91 11.04 -5.84 -0.41
N ALA A 92 10.84 -6.79 -1.33
CA ALA A 92 9.56 -7.45 -1.52
C ALA A 92 9.13 -8.26 -0.29
N GLY A 93 10.06 -8.97 0.36
CA GLY A 93 9.81 -9.69 1.60
C GLY A 93 9.38 -8.77 2.74
N LEU A 94 9.99 -7.58 2.85
CA LEU A 94 9.55 -6.55 3.80
C LEU A 94 8.11 -6.10 3.52
N VAL A 95 7.76 -5.87 2.25
CA VAL A 95 6.37 -5.52 1.87
C VAL A 95 5.40 -6.63 2.29
N VAL A 96 5.71 -7.90 1.99
CA VAL A 96 4.85 -9.04 2.39
C VAL A 96 4.72 -9.14 3.92
N LEU A 97 5.82 -9.00 4.66
CA LEU A 97 5.79 -9.00 6.12
C LEU A 97 4.87 -7.89 6.67
N LEU A 98 5.01 -6.67 6.15
CA LEU A 98 4.18 -5.55 6.56
C LEU A 98 2.71 -5.75 6.19
N VAL A 99 2.40 -6.42 5.07
CA VAL A 99 1.01 -6.80 4.72
C VAL A 99 0.45 -7.81 5.71
N VAL A 100 1.22 -8.83 6.10
CA VAL A 100 0.77 -9.80 7.11
C VAL A 100 0.48 -9.10 8.43
N VAL A 101 1.37 -8.22 8.88
CA VAL A 101 1.16 -7.39 10.07
C VAL A 101 -0.07 -6.49 9.92
N GLN A 102 -0.25 -5.86 8.75
CA GLN A 102 -1.38 -4.96 8.47
C GLN A 102 -2.72 -5.69 8.59
N VAL A 103 -2.84 -6.85 7.95
CA VAL A 103 -4.05 -7.69 7.99
C VAL A 103 -4.32 -8.16 9.41
N SER A 104 -3.28 -8.59 10.13
CA SER A 104 -3.42 -9.05 11.51
C SER A 104 -3.93 -7.93 12.42
N LEU A 105 -3.36 -6.73 12.31
CA LEU A 105 -3.80 -5.55 13.07
C LEU A 105 -5.22 -5.10 12.68
N GLY A 106 -5.60 -5.23 11.40
CA GLY A 106 -6.94 -4.90 10.93
C GLY A 106 -8.00 -5.84 11.52
N LEU A 107 -7.77 -7.16 11.43
CA LEU A 107 -8.66 -8.17 12.00
C LEU A 107 -8.79 -8.04 13.52
N LEU A 108 -7.65 -7.93 14.23
CA LEU A 108 -7.65 -7.77 15.69
C LEU A 108 -8.20 -6.41 16.14
N GLY A 109 -8.17 -5.39 15.26
CA GLY A 109 -8.72 -4.06 15.52
C GLY A 109 -10.23 -4.04 15.73
N HIS A 110 -10.95 -5.04 15.19
CA HIS A 110 -12.39 -5.21 15.44
C HIS A 110 -12.71 -5.59 16.90
N GLU A 111 -11.76 -6.22 17.59
CA GLU A 111 -11.88 -6.61 19.00
C GLU A 111 -11.17 -5.62 19.94
N ILE A 112 -10.03 -5.09 19.50
CA ILE A 112 -9.17 -4.20 20.29
C ILE A 112 -8.96 -2.90 19.50
N SER A 113 -9.82 -1.92 19.73
CA SER A 113 -9.84 -0.65 18.99
C SER A 113 -8.49 0.08 18.98
N ALA A 114 -7.71 0.00 20.06
CA ALA A 114 -6.36 0.59 20.14
C ALA A 114 -5.39 0.05 19.07
N LEU A 115 -5.59 -1.18 18.58
CA LEU A 115 -4.78 -1.74 17.48
C LEU A 115 -5.05 -1.03 16.15
N GLY A 116 -6.18 -0.34 16.00
CA GLY A 116 -6.47 0.50 14.83
C GLY A 116 -5.44 1.63 14.64
N ALA A 117 -4.92 2.21 15.73
CA ALA A 117 -3.85 3.21 15.64
C ALA A 117 -2.54 2.59 15.12
N LEU A 118 -2.17 1.41 15.60
CA LEU A 118 -0.99 0.67 15.11
C LEU A 118 -1.18 0.24 13.65
N HIS A 119 -2.40 -0.15 13.26
CA HIS A 119 -2.75 -0.45 11.88
C HIS A 119 -2.52 0.77 10.96
N GLY A 120 -2.91 1.97 11.38
CA GLY A 120 -2.63 3.22 10.65
C GLY A 120 -1.13 3.49 10.49
N VAL A 121 -0.34 3.30 11.55
CA VAL A 121 1.12 3.45 11.48
C VAL A 121 1.75 2.42 10.54
N ASN A 122 1.34 1.15 10.63
CA ASN A 122 1.86 0.10 9.76
C ASN A 122 1.45 0.31 8.29
N ALA A 123 0.30 0.95 8.01
CA ALA A 123 -0.07 1.36 6.65
C ALA A 123 0.96 2.33 6.05
N LEU A 124 1.42 3.32 6.82
CA LEU A 124 2.44 4.28 6.38
C LEU A 124 3.80 3.60 6.15
N LEU A 125 4.16 2.62 6.99
CA LEU A 125 5.36 1.81 6.80
C LEU A 125 5.26 0.96 5.53
N LEU A 126 4.12 0.31 5.30
CA LEU A 126 3.85 -0.49 4.10
C LEU A 126 3.93 0.36 2.83
N PHE A 127 3.26 1.52 2.82
CA PHE A 127 3.34 2.49 1.72
C PHE A 127 4.80 2.88 1.44
N SER A 128 5.54 3.25 2.47
CA SER A 128 6.93 3.67 2.36
C SER A 128 7.84 2.55 1.85
N ALA A 129 7.64 1.32 2.34
CA ALA A 129 8.37 0.14 1.89
C ALA A 129 8.08 -0.20 0.43
N ALA A 130 6.83 -0.05 -0.02
CA ALA A 130 6.42 -0.26 -1.40
C ALA A 130 7.05 0.80 -2.35
N VAL A 131 7.02 2.08 -1.97
CA VAL A 131 7.71 3.15 -2.73
C VAL A 131 9.22 2.92 -2.77
N TYR A 132 9.81 2.51 -1.65
CA TYR A 132 11.22 2.16 -1.56
C TYR A 132 11.58 0.99 -2.50
N ALA A 133 10.75 -0.06 -2.53
CA ALA A 133 10.90 -1.17 -3.45
C ALA A 133 10.83 -0.70 -4.92
N ALA A 134 9.86 0.13 -5.27
CA ALA A 134 9.63 0.63 -6.63
C ALA A 134 10.78 1.52 -7.16
N ARG A 135 11.35 2.38 -6.30
CA ARG A 135 12.43 3.32 -6.66
C ARG A 135 13.81 2.67 -6.78
N ARG A 136 13.93 1.39 -6.41
CA ARG A 136 15.20 0.67 -6.41
C ARG A 136 15.82 0.58 -7.82
N GLY A 137 17.15 0.67 -7.87
CA GLY A 137 17.92 0.72 -9.12
C GLY A 137 17.97 2.10 -9.80
N ARG A 138 17.08 3.04 -9.46
CA ARG A 138 17.20 4.45 -9.90
C ARG A 138 18.31 5.16 -9.14
N ALA A 139 18.43 4.90 -7.82
CA ALA A 139 19.52 5.43 -6.99
C ALA A 139 20.91 4.94 -7.42
N ALA A 140 21.04 3.67 -7.79
CA ALA A 140 22.32 3.10 -8.25
C ALA A 140 22.78 3.69 -9.60
N ALA A 141 21.86 4.12 -10.46
CA ALA A 141 22.19 4.76 -11.74
C ALA A 141 22.64 6.23 -11.58
N VAL A 142 22.14 6.93 -10.56
CA VAL A 142 22.52 8.33 -10.25
C VAL A 142 23.88 8.42 -9.57
N SER A 143 24.29 7.38 -8.84
CA SER A 143 25.60 7.34 -8.16
C SER A 143 26.76 6.86 -9.04
N ALA A 144 26.54 6.58 -10.33
CA ALA A 144 27.63 6.21 -11.23
C ALA A 144 28.49 7.46 -11.55
N PRO A 145 29.81 7.46 -11.30
CA PRO A 145 30.67 8.58 -11.66
C PRO A 145 30.59 8.81 -13.18
N ALA A 146 30.47 10.07 -13.60
CA ALA A 146 30.64 10.43 -15.00
C ALA A 146 32.03 9.96 -15.45
N GLN A 147 32.09 8.94 -16.32
CA GLN A 147 33.36 8.53 -16.88
C GLN A 147 33.96 9.73 -17.64
N PRO A 148 35.21 10.13 -17.34
CA PRO A 148 35.87 11.16 -18.13
C PRO A 148 35.90 10.68 -19.58
N GLN A 149 35.26 11.42 -20.48
CA GLN A 149 35.45 11.21 -21.91
C GLN A 149 36.94 11.35 -22.17
N ALA A 150 37.62 10.23 -22.41
CA ALA A 150 39.01 10.23 -22.83
C ALA A 150 39.07 11.03 -24.13
N ARG A 151 39.54 12.28 -24.03
CA ARG A 151 39.81 13.14 -25.17
C ARG A 151 40.89 12.44 -25.98
N VAL A 152 40.48 11.77 -27.05
CA VAL A 152 41.40 11.20 -28.05
C VAL A 152 42.12 12.39 -28.66
N GLY A 153 43.34 12.63 -28.20
CA GLY A 153 44.24 13.60 -28.83
C GLY A 153 44.59 13.09 -30.21
N THR A 154 44.02 13.72 -31.23
CA THR A 154 44.57 13.65 -32.58
C THR A 154 45.85 14.47 -32.59
N ALA A 155 46.99 13.81 -32.43
CA ALA A 155 48.27 14.36 -32.82
C ALA A 155 48.39 14.19 -34.35
N GLY A 156 48.40 15.32 -35.06
CA GLY A 156 48.71 15.45 -36.48
C GLY A 156 49.45 16.75 -36.68
#